data_AF-A0A524IWF7-F1
#
_entry.id   AF-A0A524IWF7-F1
#
_cell.length_a   1.000
_cell.length_b   1.000
_cell.length_c   1.000
_cell.angle_alpha   90.00
_cell.angle_beta   90.00
_cell.angle_gamma   90.00
#
_symmetry.space_group_name_H-M   'P 1'
#
loop_
_entity.id
_entity.type
_entity.pdbx_description
1 polymer ?
#
loop_
_entity_poly.entity_id
_entity_poly.type
_entity_poly.pdbx_seq_one_letter_code
_entity_poly.pdbx_strand_id
1 'polypeptide(L)' 'MSTGAVTTIDADTLIIAETAVAETSLADGLTAGQVPFHQIGDCVAPRRASLAFYEARELARRL' A
#
# COMPACT_ATOMS: atom_id res chain seq x y z
N MET A 1 23.57 5.17 -19.20
CA MET A 1 24.48 4.21 -18.56
C MET A 1 24.62 4.61 -17.10
N SER A 2 24.28 3.73 -16.15
CA SER A 2 24.75 3.91 -14.77
C SER A 2 26.19 3.41 -14.71
N THR A 3 27.04 4.10 -13.97
CA THR A 3 28.48 3.78 -13.87
C THR A 3 28.78 2.61 -12.94
N GLY A 4 27.79 2.13 -12.16
CA GLY A 4 27.98 1.11 -11.13
C GLY A 4 28.88 1.54 -9.97
N ALA A 5 29.22 2.84 -9.88
CA ALA A 5 30.10 3.36 -8.84
C ALA A 5 29.43 3.24 -7.46
N VAL A 6 30.20 2.78 -6.48
CA VAL A 6 29.78 2.65 -5.08
C VAL A 6 30.47 3.73 -4.26
N THR A 7 29.73 4.38 -3.38
CA THR A 7 30.25 5.37 -2.45
C THR A 7 29.67 5.14 -1.07
N THR A 8 30.39 5.55 -0.03
CA THR A 8 29.93 5.51 1.36
C THR A 8 29.66 6.94 1.82
N ILE A 9 28.58 7.13 2.57
CA ILE A 9 28.19 8.44 3.13
C ILE A 9 28.10 8.25 4.65
N ASP A 10 28.83 9.06 5.40
CA ASP A 10 28.68 9.12 6.86
C ASP A 10 27.42 9.90 7.22
N ALA A 11 26.56 9.31 8.05
CA ALA A 11 25.33 9.94 8.54
C ALA A 11 24.98 9.42 9.94
N ASP A 12 24.49 10.32 10.80
CA ASP A 12 24.00 9.94 12.14
C ASP A 12 22.68 9.17 12.06
N THR A 13 21.91 9.33 10.98
CA THR A 13 20.61 8.69 10.79
C THR A 13 20.26 8.54 9.31
N LEU A 14 19.64 7.40 8.98
CA LEU A 14 19.05 7.11 7.68
C LEU A 14 17.52 7.07 7.81
N ILE A 15 16.81 7.89 7.02
CA ILE A 15 15.35 7.85 6.90
C ILE A 15 15.00 7.14 5.60
N ILE A 16 14.24 6.05 5.71
CA ILE A 16 13.73 5.30 4.55
C ILE A 16 12.32 5.81 4.25
N ALA A 17 12.20 6.60 3.18
CA ALA A 17 10.93 7.12 2.66
C ALA A 17 10.62 6.48 1.30
N GLU A 18 10.55 5.16 1.29
CA GLU A 18 10.29 4.35 0.10
C GLU A 18 8.79 4.15 -0.16
N THR A 19 8.49 3.45 -1.25
CA THR A 19 7.12 3.08 -1.61
C THR A 19 6.50 2.20 -0.53
N ALA A 20 5.32 2.60 -0.04
CA ALA A 20 4.57 1.81 0.92
C ALA A 20 4.11 0.46 0.32
N VAL A 21 3.98 -0.55 1.18
CA VAL A 21 3.42 -1.86 0.85
C VAL A 21 2.02 -1.95 1.45
N ALA A 22 1.08 -2.54 0.71
CA ALA A 22 -0.28 -2.75 1.22
C ALA A 22 -0.26 -3.69 2.44
N GLU A 23 -0.99 -3.34 3.50
CA GLU A 23 -1.26 -4.24 4.61
C GLU A 23 -2.50 -5.08 4.27
N THR A 24 -2.31 -6.39 4.09
CA THR A 24 -3.36 -7.31 3.63
C THR A 24 -3.66 -8.44 4.61
N SER A 25 -2.99 -8.52 5.76
CA SER A 25 -3.05 -9.73 6.61
C SER A 25 -4.46 -10.11 7.05
N LEU A 26 -5.31 -9.14 7.37
CA LEU A 26 -6.72 -9.38 7.69
C LEU A 26 -7.52 -9.85 6.47
N ALA A 27 -7.31 -9.23 5.31
CA ALA A 27 -7.98 -9.63 4.08
C ALA A 27 -7.59 -11.05 3.66
N ASP A 28 -6.32 -11.41 3.81
CA ASP A 28 -5.79 -12.75 3.55
C ASP A 28 -6.45 -13.77 4.49
N GLY A 29 -6.57 -13.44 5.78
CA GLY A 29 -7.25 -14.26 6.77
C GLY A 29 -8.75 -14.47 6.48
N LEU A 30 -9.47 -13.39 6.13
CA LEU A 30 -10.90 -13.47 5.76
C LEU A 30 -11.10 -14.29 4.47
N THR A 31 -10.20 -14.15 3.50
CA THR A 31 -10.18 -14.95 2.28
C THR A 31 -10.00 -16.44 2.60
N ALA A 32 -9.03 -16.78 3.45
CA ALA A 32 -8.80 -18.15 3.89
C ALA A 32 -10.00 -18.73 4.64
N GLY A 33 -10.70 -17.91 5.44
CA GLY A 33 -11.93 -18.28 6.13
C GLY A 33 -13.20 -18.27 5.27
N GLN A 34 -13.09 -17.95 3.97
CA GLN A 34 -14.22 -17.81 3.05
C GLN A 34 -15.31 -16.83 3.55
N VAL A 35 -14.92 -15.84 4.34
CA VAL A 35 -15.82 -14.80 4.84
C VAL A 35 -15.96 -13.75 3.74
N PRO A 36 -17.18 -13.36 3.31
CA PRO A 36 -17.34 -12.29 2.33
C PRO A 36 -16.96 -10.91 2.90
N PHE A 37 -16.18 -10.14 2.15
CA PHE A 37 -15.80 -8.77 2.49
C PHE A 37 -15.49 -7.94 1.24
N HIS A 38 -15.31 -6.62 1.42
CA HIS A 38 -14.81 -5.70 0.41
C HIS A 38 -13.53 -5.02 0.91
N GLN A 39 -12.60 -4.72 0.00
CA GLN A 39 -11.40 -3.93 0.27
C GLN A 39 -11.48 -2.59 -0.46
N ILE A 40 -10.94 -1.54 0.16
CA ILE A 40 -10.83 -0.19 -0.40
C ILE A 40 -9.57 0.49 0.14
N GLY A 41 -9.01 1.44 -0.61
CA GLY A 41 -7.91 2.27 -0.14
C GLY A 41 -6.56 1.55 -0.16
N ASP A 42 -5.71 1.88 0.82
CA ASP A 42 -4.29 1.52 0.76
C ASP A 42 -4.03 0.01 0.95
N CYS A 43 -4.96 -0.72 1.56
CA CYS A 43 -4.90 -2.19 1.61
C CYS A 43 -5.18 -2.87 0.26
N VAL A 44 -5.70 -2.13 -0.73
CA VAL A 44 -5.80 -2.57 -2.13
C VAL A 44 -4.55 -2.15 -2.89
N ALA A 45 -4.17 -0.87 -2.77
CA ALA A 45 -2.89 -0.37 -3.24
C ALA A 45 -2.60 1.02 -2.63
N PRO A 46 -1.44 1.21 -1.97
CA PRO A 46 -1.10 2.45 -1.28
C PRO A 46 -0.82 3.58 -2.27
N ARG A 47 -1.75 4.53 -2.33
CA ARG A 47 -1.77 5.59 -3.35
C ARG A 47 -2.08 6.92 -2.69
N ARG A 48 -2.38 7.96 -3.48
CA ARG A 48 -2.87 9.23 -2.94
C ARG A 48 -4.20 9.00 -2.23
N ALA A 49 -4.41 9.67 -1.10
CA ALA A 49 -5.65 9.58 -0.31
C ALA A 49 -6.93 9.81 -1.14
N SER A 50 -6.86 10.62 -2.20
CA SER A 50 -7.97 10.84 -3.14
C SER A 50 -8.50 9.55 -3.76
N LEU A 51 -7.65 8.54 -3.97
CA LEU A 51 -8.06 7.26 -4.53
C LEU A 51 -8.76 6.36 -3.51
N ALA A 52 -8.38 6.40 -2.24
CA ALA A 52 -9.13 5.74 -1.18
C ALA A 52 -10.56 6.30 -1.07
N PHE A 53 -10.72 7.63 -1.16
CA PHE A 53 -12.03 8.26 -1.15
C PHE A 53 -12.88 7.91 -2.38
N TYR A 54 -12.25 7.90 -3.56
CA TYR A 54 -12.91 7.50 -4.80
C TYR A 54 -13.42 6.05 -4.72
N GLU A 55 -12.56 5.10 -4.31
CA GLU A 55 -12.91 3.69 -4.19
C GLU A 55 -14.03 3.45 -3.18
N ALA A 56 -13.95 4.11 -2.02
CA ALA A 56 -15.01 4.06 -1.02
C ALA A 56 -16.37 4.53 -1.59
N ARG A 57 -16.37 5.65 -2.31
CA ARG A 57 -17.58 6.23 -2.90
C ARG A 57 -18.13 5.37 -4.02
N GLU A 58 -17.27 4.80 -4.86
CA GLU A 58 -17.67 3.89 -5.93
C GLU A 58 -18.28 2.60 -5.38
N LEU A 59 -17.66 1.98 -4.37
CA LEU A 59 -18.20 0.78 -3.73
C LEU A 59 -19.58 1.07 -3.12
N ALA A 60 -19.69 2.16 -2.34
CA ALA A 60 -20.94 2.55 -1.71
C ALA A 60 -22.09 2.85 -2.68
N ARG A 61 -21.79 3.16 -3.96
CA ARG A 61 -22.80 3.38 -5.01
C ARG A 61 -23.29 2.08 -5.66
N ARG A 62 -22.53 0.99 -5.53
CA ARG A 62 -22.79 -0.31 -6.18
C ARG A 62 -23.45 -1.32 -5.24
N LEU A 63 -23.36 -1.06 -3.93
CA LEU A 63 -24.08 -1.79 -2.88
C LEU A 63 -25.50 -1.23 -2.71
#